data_AF-A0A7M5UZ46-F1
#
_entry.id   AF-A0A7M5UZ46-F1
#
_cell.length_a   1.000
_cell.length_b   1.000
_cell.length_c   1.000
_cell.angle_alpha   90.00
_cell.angle_beta   90.00
_cell.angle_gamma   90.00
#
_symmetry.space_group_name_H-M   'P 1'
#
loop_
_entity.id
_entity.type
_entity.pdbx_description
1 polymer ?
#
loop_
_entity_poly.entity_id
_entity_poly.type
_entity_poly.pdbx_seq_one_letter_code
_entity_poly.pdbx_strand_id
1 'polypeptide(L)'
;MFRTILEETNEDEFLRLEGVMATKLESLKSRHDTKDLANYFESSWRRKRRNWGYAYRLGDGINTNMFVEAFHRVFKYQYLNGKQNKRLDKAVFNLVKYSRNSVFHRLIKLTKGKNTYRSDVIYDRHKRSLTMATEVNQINDNKWSIVSENDKTKRYEIKLVQKDKCREATCRLMCTDCQFCIHQYTCTCIDSLMNSLSCKHVHYLHQLVNLNSAVEENLTDEQNIVQSPLQRD
;
A
#
# COMPACT_ATOMS: atom_id res chain seq x y z
N MET A 1 12.03 -16.19 7.68
CA MET A 1 13.22 -15.44 8.15
C MET A 1 13.56 -14.27 7.24
N PHE A 2 14.01 -14.45 5.99
CA PHE A 2 14.28 -13.30 5.08
C PHE A 2 13.05 -12.41 4.86
N ARG A 3 11.88 -13.01 4.60
CA ARG A 3 10.62 -12.28 4.47
C ARG A 3 10.25 -11.52 5.75
N THR A 4 10.41 -12.18 6.91
CA THR A 4 10.13 -11.59 8.22
C THR A 4 10.96 -10.32 8.46
N ILE A 5 12.25 -10.36 8.12
CA ILE A 5 13.16 -9.21 8.26
C ILE A 5 12.83 -8.14 7.23
N LEU A 6 12.60 -8.55 5.98
CA LEU A 6 12.23 -7.64 4.90
C LEU A 6 10.98 -6.84 5.25
N GLU A 7 9.95 -7.50 5.77
CA GLU A 7 8.63 -6.92 6.06
C GLU A 7 8.52 -6.25 7.43
N GLU A 8 9.58 -6.31 8.26
CA GLU A 8 9.60 -5.62 9.55
C GLU A 8 9.64 -4.10 9.34
N THR A 9 8.75 -3.40 10.04
CA THR A 9 8.50 -1.96 9.93
C THR A 9 9.11 -1.18 11.09
N ASN A 10 9.39 -1.81 12.23
CA ASN A 10 10.07 -1.19 13.36
C ASN A 10 11.59 -1.34 13.19
N GLU A 11 12.33 -0.22 13.31
CA GLU A 11 13.78 -0.21 13.07
C GLU A 11 14.55 -1.04 14.10
N ASP A 12 14.20 -0.97 15.39
CA ASP A 12 14.89 -1.71 16.45
C ASP A 12 14.71 -3.22 16.29
N GLU A 13 13.48 -3.65 16.02
CA GLU A 13 13.16 -5.05 15.78
C GLU A 13 13.79 -5.54 14.46
N PHE A 14 13.85 -4.70 13.43
CA PHE A 14 14.56 -5.00 12.19
C PHE A 14 16.04 -5.27 12.47
N LEU A 15 16.71 -4.41 13.24
CA LEU A 15 18.13 -4.59 13.60
C LEU A 15 18.35 -5.84 14.44
N ARG A 16 17.44 -6.14 15.37
CA ARG A 16 17.48 -7.38 16.17
C ARG A 16 17.40 -8.61 15.28
N LEU A 17 16.44 -8.65 14.35
CA LEU A 17 16.28 -9.76 13.42
C LEU A 17 17.42 -9.84 12.40
N GLU A 18 17.99 -8.71 11.95
CA GLU A 18 19.21 -8.66 11.12
C GLU A 18 20.38 -9.32 11.86
N GLY A 19 20.54 -9.06 13.16
CA GLY A 19 21.54 -9.71 14.01
C GLY A 19 21.38 -11.23 14.03
N VAL A 20 20.16 -11.72 14.21
CA VAL A 20 19.85 -13.18 14.15
C VAL A 20 20.17 -13.75 12.77
N MET A 21 19.87 -13.02 11.69
CA MET A 21 20.22 -13.44 10.32
C MET A 21 21.73 -13.52 10.14
N ALA A 22 22.50 -12.57 10.66
CA ALA A 22 23.96 -12.57 10.56
C ALA A 22 24.56 -13.85 11.17
N THR A 23 24.11 -14.26 12.36
CA THR A 23 24.53 -15.54 12.97
C THR A 23 24.21 -16.74 12.08
N LYS A 24 23.06 -16.72 11.40
CA LYS A 24 22.68 -17.77 10.46
C LYS A 24 23.47 -17.71 9.15
N LEU A 25 23.91 -16.53 8.70
CA LEU A 25 24.79 -16.40 7.54
C LEU A 25 26.17 -17.01 7.83
N GLU A 26 26.68 -16.90 9.05
CA GLU A 26 27.93 -17.57 9.44
C GLU A 26 27.82 -19.10 9.34
N SER A 27 26.68 -19.68 9.71
CA SER A 27 26.47 -21.13 9.53
C SER A 27 26.25 -21.55 8.07
N LEU A 28 25.90 -20.62 7.17
CA LEU A 28 25.88 -20.87 5.73
C LEU A 28 27.28 -20.74 5.11
N LYS A 29 28.13 -19.85 5.64
CA LYS A 29 29.53 -19.71 5.19
C LYS A 29 30.36 -20.97 5.43
N SER A 30 30.04 -21.74 6.47
CA SER A 30 30.74 -22.98 6.80
C SER A 30 30.40 -24.15 5.88
N ARG A 31 29.34 -24.05 5.06
CA ARG A 31 28.94 -25.11 4.13
C ARG A 31 29.37 -24.77 2.70
N HIS A 32 29.99 -25.73 2.02
CA HIS A 32 30.48 -25.56 0.65
C HIS A 32 29.37 -25.13 -0.34
N ASP A 33 28.15 -25.65 -0.17
CA ASP A 33 27.00 -25.40 -1.07
C ASP A 33 26.36 -24.02 -0.90
N THR A 34 26.57 -23.34 0.23
CA THR A 34 25.89 -22.07 0.55
C THR A 34 26.84 -20.92 0.87
N LYS A 35 28.15 -21.18 0.88
CA LYS A 35 29.22 -20.19 1.12
C LYS A 35 29.16 -19.00 0.18
N ASP A 36 29.00 -19.25 -1.12
CA ASP A 36 28.98 -18.17 -2.12
C ASP A 36 27.75 -17.28 -1.96
N LEU A 37 26.59 -17.88 -1.67
CA LEU A 37 25.36 -17.14 -1.38
C LEU A 37 25.54 -16.25 -0.13
N ALA A 38 26.10 -16.81 0.94
CA ALA A 38 26.30 -16.08 2.18
C ALA A 38 27.28 -14.90 2.00
N ASN A 39 28.39 -15.11 1.29
CA ASN A 39 29.36 -14.07 0.97
C ASN A 39 28.76 -12.98 0.06
N TYR A 40 27.96 -13.37 -0.93
CA TYR A 40 27.26 -12.44 -1.80
C TYR A 40 26.27 -11.57 -1.01
N PHE A 41 25.45 -12.18 -0.14
CA PHE A 41 24.49 -11.45 0.66
C PHE A 41 25.17 -10.45 1.60
N GLU A 42 26.20 -10.89 2.31
CA GLU A 42 26.97 -10.07 3.25
C GLU A 42 27.60 -8.85 2.56
N SER A 43 28.26 -9.06 1.42
CA SER A 43 28.95 -7.99 0.69
C SER A 43 28.01 -7.04 -0.05
N SER A 44 26.91 -7.56 -0.61
CA SER A 44 26.06 -6.81 -1.55
C SER A 44 24.80 -6.24 -0.92
N TRP A 45 24.17 -6.96 0.01
CA TRP A 45 22.83 -6.65 0.52
C TRP A 45 22.85 -6.13 1.94
N ARG A 46 23.64 -6.72 2.85
CA ARG A 46 23.66 -6.30 4.26
C ARG A 46 24.02 -4.82 4.44
N ARG A 47 25.09 -4.37 3.78
CA ARG A 47 25.50 -2.95 3.79
C ARG A 47 24.45 -2.00 3.20
N LYS A 48 23.56 -2.51 2.36
CA LYS A 48 22.49 -1.76 1.70
C LYS A 48 21.12 -2.01 2.35
N ARG A 49 21.06 -2.40 3.62
CA ARG A 49 19.80 -2.68 4.35
C ARG A 49 18.74 -1.59 4.22
N ARG A 50 19.17 -0.32 4.24
CA ARG A 50 18.28 0.84 4.05
C ARG A 50 17.56 0.84 2.70
N ASN A 51 18.11 0.18 1.68
CA ASN A 51 17.55 0.15 0.33
C ASN A 51 16.49 -0.95 0.15
N TRP A 52 16.40 -1.94 1.04
CA TRP A 52 15.49 -3.06 0.87
C TRP A 52 14.56 -3.29 2.07
N GLY A 53 15.01 -3.07 3.30
CA GLY A 53 14.20 -3.29 4.51
C GLY A 53 13.04 -2.31 4.61
N TYR A 54 11.84 -2.81 4.95
CA TYR A 54 10.64 -1.97 5.03
C TYR A 54 10.74 -0.91 6.12
N ALA A 55 11.38 -1.20 7.25
CA ALA A 55 11.66 -0.23 8.32
C ALA A 55 12.31 1.08 7.83
N TYR A 56 13.07 1.04 6.73
CA TYR A 56 13.76 2.20 6.16
C TYR A 56 13.05 2.83 4.97
N ARG A 57 11.94 2.25 4.52
CA ARG A 57 11.24 2.58 3.27
C ARG A 57 9.76 2.89 3.50
N LEU A 58 9.41 3.18 4.74
CA LEU A 58 8.04 3.45 5.15
C LEU A 58 7.50 4.68 4.40
N GLY A 59 6.38 4.52 3.71
CA GLY A 59 5.75 5.63 2.99
C GLY A 59 6.32 5.89 1.59
N ASP A 60 7.38 5.20 1.17
CA ASP A 60 7.93 5.37 -0.19
C ASP A 60 6.92 4.97 -1.26
N GLY A 61 6.02 4.02 -0.97
CA GLY A 61 5.05 3.50 -1.95
C GLY A 61 5.69 2.76 -3.13
N ILE A 62 6.99 2.46 -3.05
CA ILE A 62 7.76 1.83 -4.10
C ILE A 62 7.93 0.35 -3.77
N ASN A 63 7.13 -0.52 -4.39
CA ASN A 63 7.42 -1.96 -4.43
C ASN A 63 7.81 -2.38 -5.86
N THR A 64 9.08 -2.21 -6.20
CA THR A 64 9.58 -2.41 -7.57
C THR A 64 9.57 -3.85 -8.03
N ASN A 65 9.49 -4.84 -7.12
CA ASN A 65 9.64 -6.24 -7.49
C ASN A 65 8.61 -6.65 -8.55
N MET A 66 7.35 -6.26 -8.36
CA MET A 66 6.29 -6.52 -9.35
C MET A 66 6.52 -5.82 -10.69
N PHE A 67 7.01 -4.58 -10.68
CA PHE A 67 7.24 -3.80 -11.89
C PHE A 67 8.43 -4.33 -12.69
N VAL A 68 9.52 -4.72 -12.01
CA VAL A 68 10.71 -5.29 -12.63
C VAL A 68 10.38 -6.65 -13.25
N GLU A 69 9.68 -7.53 -12.53
CA GLU A 69 9.28 -8.83 -13.06
C GLU A 69 8.30 -8.70 -14.24
N ALA A 70 7.32 -7.79 -14.15
CA ALA A 70 6.41 -7.51 -15.25
C ALA A 70 7.15 -6.98 -16.49
N PHE A 71 8.10 -6.06 -16.30
CA PHE A 71 8.96 -5.55 -17.36
C PHE A 71 9.78 -6.68 -17.98
N HIS A 72 10.51 -7.45 -17.18
CA HIS A 72 11.36 -8.55 -17.65
C HIS A 72 10.55 -9.57 -18.46
N ARG A 73 9.37 -9.96 -17.97
CA ARG A 73 8.48 -10.88 -18.69
C ARG A 73 8.09 -10.31 -20.06
N VAL A 74 7.58 -9.09 -20.09
CA VAL A 74 7.16 -8.43 -21.35
C VAL A 74 8.35 -8.30 -22.29
N PHE A 75 9.47 -7.79 -21.81
CA PHE A 75 10.66 -7.54 -22.62
C PHE A 75 11.24 -8.83 -23.19
N LYS A 76 11.43 -9.85 -22.33
CA LYS A 76 11.96 -11.16 -22.74
C LYS A 76 11.08 -11.82 -23.79
N TYR A 77 9.77 -11.91 -23.57
CA TYR A 77 8.91 -12.69 -24.46
C TYR A 77 8.42 -11.91 -25.69
N GLN A 78 8.14 -10.61 -25.59
CA GLN A 78 7.58 -9.83 -26.70
C GLN A 78 8.64 -9.13 -27.57
N TYR A 79 9.83 -8.85 -27.02
CA TYR A 79 10.87 -8.12 -27.75
C TYR A 79 12.11 -8.98 -28.04
N LEU A 80 12.43 -9.94 -27.16
CA LEU A 80 13.56 -10.85 -27.35
C LEU A 80 13.15 -12.27 -27.79
N ASN A 81 11.85 -12.54 -27.98
CA ASN A 81 11.31 -13.84 -28.37
C ASN A 81 11.75 -15.00 -27.45
N GLY A 82 11.90 -14.72 -26.14
CA GLY A 82 12.35 -15.69 -25.15
C GLY A 82 13.85 -15.99 -25.17
N LYS A 83 14.60 -15.45 -26.14
CA LYS A 83 16.02 -15.73 -26.34
C LYS A 83 16.91 -14.79 -25.54
N GLN A 84 18.08 -15.27 -25.14
CA GLN A 84 19.13 -14.40 -24.62
C GLN A 84 19.65 -13.49 -25.75
N ASN A 85 19.72 -12.20 -25.47
CA ASN A 85 20.21 -11.24 -26.43
C ASN A 85 21.75 -11.19 -26.40
N LYS A 86 22.38 -11.58 -27.51
CA LYS A 86 23.86 -11.59 -27.63
C LYS A 86 24.44 -10.28 -28.18
N ARG A 87 23.64 -9.41 -28.81
CA ARG A 87 24.14 -8.14 -29.38
C ARG A 87 23.56 -6.92 -28.69
N LEU A 88 24.43 -6.07 -28.17
CA LEU A 88 24.04 -4.88 -27.41
C LEU A 88 23.14 -3.93 -28.22
N ASP A 89 23.46 -3.68 -29.49
CA ASP A 89 22.73 -2.77 -30.37
C ASP A 89 21.26 -3.20 -30.54
N LYS A 90 21.00 -4.50 -30.70
CA LYS A 90 19.65 -5.06 -30.79
C LYS A 90 18.88 -4.92 -29.47
N ALA A 91 19.55 -5.06 -28.33
CA ALA A 91 18.93 -4.81 -27.03
C ALA A 91 18.50 -3.34 -26.90
N VAL A 92 19.41 -2.41 -27.23
CA VAL A 92 19.12 -0.96 -27.18
C VAL A 92 17.95 -0.60 -28.08
N PHE A 93 17.95 -1.08 -29.33
CA PHE A 93 16.84 -0.88 -30.26
C PHE A 93 15.50 -1.38 -29.69
N ASN A 94 15.50 -2.58 -29.12
CA ASN A 94 14.30 -3.17 -28.51
C ASN A 94 13.83 -2.40 -27.27
N LEU A 95 14.75 -1.85 -26.45
CA LEU A 95 14.40 -1.00 -25.31
C LEU A 95 13.70 0.29 -25.76
N VAL A 96 14.22 0.95 -26.80
CA VAL A 96 13.59 2.14 -27.39
C VAL A 96 12.20 1.81 -27.94
N LYS A 97 12.07 0.68 -28.66
CA LYS A 97 10.78 0.18 -29.16
C LYS A 97 9.79 -0.08 -28.02
N TYR A 98 10.25 -0.72 -26.93
CA TYR A 98 9.44 -0.97 -25.74
C TYR A 98 8.96 0.33 -25.09
N SER A 99 9.85 1.32 -24.94
CA SER A 99 9.52 2.63 -24.37
C SER A 99 8.39 3.30 -25.15
N ARG A 100 8.53 3.39 -26.48
CA ARG A 100 7.50 3.94 -27.38
C ARG A 100 6.17 3.20 -27.25
N ASN A 101 6.20 1.88 -27.31
CA ASN A 101 4.99 1.06 -27.20
C ASN A 101 4.31 1.19 -25.83
N SER A 102 5.09 1.35 -24.75
CA SER A 102 4.58 1.52 -23.39
C SER A 102 3.81 2.84 -23.24
N VAL A 103 4.32 3.92 -23.82
CA VAL A 103 3.62 5.21 -23.86
C VAL A 103 2.31 5.09 -24.64
N PHE A 104 2.34 4.45 -25.81
CA PHE A 104 1.14 4.25 -26.62
C PHE A 104 0.08 3.38 -25.92
N HIS A 105 0.50 2.29 -25.29
CA HIS A 105 -0.39 1.45 -24.47
C HIS A 105 -0.99 2.22 -23.29
N ARG A 106 -0.22 3.10 -22.64
CA ARG A 106 -0.73 3.98 -21.58
C ARG A 106 -1.80 4.92 -22.13
N LEU A 107 -1.57 5.55 -23.28
CA LEU A 107 -2.54 6.43 -23.92
C LEU A 107 -3.86 5.70 -24.21
N ILE A 108 -3.79 4.50 -24.81
CA ILE A 108 -4.99 3.66 -25.06
C ILE A 108 -5.74 3.35 -23.76
N LYS A 109 -5.02 2.99 -22.68
CA LYS A 109 -5.65 2.68 -21.39
C LYS A 109 -6.36 3.89 -20.80
N LEU A 110 -5.75 5.07 -20.91
CA LEU A 110 -6.31 6.33 -20.42
C LEU A 110 -7.55 6.74 -21.22
N THR A 111 -7.55 6.60 -22.55
CA THR A 111 -8.69 6.96 -23.40
C THR A 111 -9.86 6.00 -23.25
N LYS A 112 -9.59 4.70 -23.09
CA LYS A 112 -10.65 3.69 -22.87
C LYS A 112 -11.20 3.67 -21.45
N GLY A 113 -10.67 4.47 -20.53
CA GLY A 113 -11.08 4.46 -19.12
C GLY A 113 -10.86 3.10 -18.44
N LYS A 114 -9.86 2.31 -18.86
CA LYS A 114 -9.63 0.99 -18.29
C LYS A 114 -9.37 1.08 -16.80
N ASN A 115 -10.02 0.21 -16.02
CA ASN A 115 -9.75 0.10 -14.59
C ASN A 115 -8.27 -0.21 -14.37
N THR A 116 -7.67 0.46 -13.40
CA THR A 116 -6.25 0.25 -13.09
C THR A 116 -6.11 -0.79 -12.00
N TYR A 117 -4.98 -1.48 -11.96
CA TYR A 117 -4.65 -2.38 -10.85
C TYR A 117 -4.81 -1.69 -9.48
N ARG A 118 -4.41 -0.40 -9.37
CA ARG A 118 -4.56 0.35 -8.11
C ARG A 118 -6.04 0.53 -7.74
N SER A 119 -6.90 0.79 -8.72
CA SER A 119 -8.35 0.89 -8.52
C SER A 119 -8.96 -0.45 -8.09
N ASP A 120 -8.55 -1.56 -8.70
CA ASP A 120 -8.98 -2.91 -8.30
C ASP A 120 -8.55 -3.23 -6.85
N VAL A 121 -7.33 -2.85 -6.46
CA VAL A 121 -6.82 -3.02 -5.10
C VAL A 121 -7.60 -2.19 -4.08
N ILE A 122 -7.93 -0.93 -4.41
CA ILE A 122 -8.77 -0.09 -3.55
C ILE A 122 -10.15 -0.76 -3.35
N TYR A 123 -10.74 -1.29 -4.41
CA TYR A 123 -12.03 -1.97 -4.35
C TYR A 123 -11.99 -3.28 -3.54
N ASP A 124 -10.98 -4.11 -3.71
CA ASP A 124 -10.79 -5.33 -2.89
C ASP A 124 -10.66 -5.00 -1.40
N ARG A 125 -9.93 -3.93 -1.06
CA ARG A 125 -9.77 -3.48 0.33
C ARG A 125 -11.05 -2.89 0.90
N HIS A 126 -11.84 -2.18 0.08
CA HIS A 126 -13.18 -1.77 0.46
C HIS A 126 -14.03 -3.00 0.81
N LYS A 127 -14.10 -4.02 -0.05
CA LYS A 127 -14.85 -5.25 0.25
C LYS A 127 -14.43 -5.91 1.55
N ARG A 128 -13.13 -6.02 1.79
CA ARG A 128 -12.60 -6.58 3.04
C ARG A 128 -12.97 -5.76 4.26
N SER A 129 -13.13 -4.45 4.12
CA SER A 129 -13.56 -3.58 5.22
C SER A 129 -14.99 -3.84 5.67
N LEU A 130 -15.88 -4.30 4.76
CA LEU A 130 -17.29 -4.57 5.06
C LEU A 130 -17.46 -5.74 6.02
N THR A 131 -16.51 -6.68 6.03
CA THR A 131 -16.54 -7.85 6.92
C THR A 131 -15.73 -7.62 8.20
N MET A 132 -15.14 -6.43 8.39
CA MET A 132 -14.35 -6.15 9.57
C MET A 132 -15.27 -5.87 10.76
N ALA A 133 -14.96 -6.50 11.89
CA ALA A 133 -15.57 -6.22 13.18
C ALA A 133 -14.44 -6.05 14.20
N THR A 134 -13.98 -4.82 14.35
CA THR A 134 -12.91 -4.50 15.29
C THR A 134 -13.15 -3.16 15.98
N GLU A 135 -12.54 -3.02 17.16
CA GLU A 135 -12.66 -1.83 17.98
C GLU A 135 -11.85 -0.67 17.38
N VAL A 136 -12.48 0.50 17.35
CA VAL A 136 -11.89 1.76 16.91
C VAL A 136 -12.03 2.76 18.05
N ASN A 137 -10.89 3.28 18.50
CA ASN A 137 -10.83 4.29 19.55
C ASN A 137 -10.37 5.62 18.93
N GLN A 138 -11.14 6.68 19.11
CA GLN A 138 -10.71 8.02 18.72
C GLN A 138 -9.67 8.53 19.72
N ILE A 139 -8.50 8.94 19.22
CA ILE A 139 -7.43 9.54 20.02
C ILE A 139 -7.60 11.06 20.05
N ASN A 140 -7.93 11.66 18.91
CA ASN A 140 -8.28 13.06 18.74
C ASN A 140 -9.11 13.25 17.45
N ASP A 141 -9.50 14.49 17.13
CA ASP A 141 -10.36 14.84 15.99
C ASP A 141 -9.89 14.29 14.64
N ASN A 142 -8.57 14.12 14.45
CA ASN A 142 -7.97 13.69 13.20
C ASN A 142 -7.18 12.38 13.32
N LYS A 143 -7.32 11.65 14.44
CA LYS A 143 -6.51 10.45 14.71
C LYS A 143 -7.30 9.38 15.45
N TRP A 144 -7.21 8.16 14.95
CA TRP A 144 -7.87 6.97 15.49
C TRP A 144 -6.87 5.83 15.68
N SER A 145 -7.17 4.97 16.65
CA SER A 145 -6.50 3.70 16.89
C SER A 145 -7.45 2.56 16.54
N ILE A 146 -7.01 1.61 15.72
CA ILE A 146 -7.77 0.42 15.36
C ILE A 146 -7.04 -0.85 15.79
N VAL A 147 -7.75 -1.78 16.40
CA VAL A 147 -7.19 -3.08 16.81
C VAL A 147 -7.06 -4.00 15.59
N SER A 148 -5.94 -4.70 15.47
CA SER A 148 -5.74 -5.71 14.43
C SER A 148 -6.70 -6.90 14.63
N GLU A 149 -7.35 -7.34 13.55
CA GLU A 149 -8.26 -8.48 13.58
C GLU A 149 -7.56 -9.79 13.95
N ASN A 150 -6.29 -9.93 13.51
CA ASN A 150 -5.52 -11.16 13.69
C ASN A 150 -4.75 -11.21 15.01
N ASP A 151 -4.56 -10.05 15.66
CA ASP A 151 -3.73 -9.93 16.86
C ASP A 151 -4.22 -8.76 17.72
N LYS A 152 -4.91 -9.08 18.81
CA LYS A 152 -5.51 -8.08 19.69
C LYS A 152 -4.48 -7.20 20.42
N THR A 153 -3.21 -7.61 20.45
CA THR A 153 -2.13 -6.80 21.04
C THR A 153 -1.64 -5.71 20.09
N LYS A 154 -1.86 -5.87 18.79
CA LYS A 154 -1.38 -4.95 17.76
C LYS A 154 -2.44 -3.91 17.42
N ARG A 155 -2.03 -2.64 17.46
CA ARG A 155 -2.87 -1.50 17.09
C ARG A 155 -2.27 -0.74 15.91
N TYR A 156 -3.11 -0.27 15.02
CA TYR A 156 -2.72 0.62 13.93
C TYR A 156 -3.29 2.01 14.18
N GLU A 157 -2.53 3.03 13.83
CA GLU A 157 -2.98 4.42 13.88
C GLU A 157 -3.44 4.83 12.49
N ILE A 158 -4.57 5.55 12.44
CA ILE A 158 -5.08 6.19 11.24
C ILE A 158 -5.11 7.69 11.49
N LYS A 159 -4.60 8.48 10.55
CA LYS A 159 -4.60 9.95 10.62
C LYS A 159 -5.33 10.52 9.41
N LEU A 160 -6.26 11.45 9.64
CA LEU A 160 -6.82 12.29 8.59
C LEU A 160 -5.78 13.37 8.25
N VAL A 161 -5.30 13.35 7.01
CA VAL A 161 -4.28 14.28 6.50
C VAL A 161 -4.92 15.42 5.70
N GLN A 162 -6.02 15.13 5.02
CA GLN A 162 -6.73 16.11 4.22
C GLN A 162 -8.24 15.91 4.37
N LYS A 163 -8.93 16.91 4.92
CA LYS A 163 -10.39 16.91 5.10
C LYS A 163 -11.14 17.15 3.77
N ASP A 164 -10.64 18.08 2.97
CA ASP A 164 -11.26 18.47 1.70
C ASP A 164 -11.02 17.48 0.57
N LYS A 165 -11.73 17.70 -0.56
CA LYS A 165 -11.52 16.96 -1.82
C LYS A 165 -10.06 16.97 -2.20
N CYS A 166 -9.59 15.83 -2.71
CA CYS A 166 -8.21 15.64 -3.17
C CYS A 166 -7.72 16.84 -4.00
N ARG A 167 -6.59 17.45 -3.60
CA ARG A 167 -6.02 18.62 -4.28
C ARG A 167 -5.46 18.30 -5.66
N GLU A 168 -5.25 17.03 -5.96
CA GLU A 168 -4.76 16.58 -7.25
C GLU A 168 -5.89 16.50 -8.28
N ALA A 169 -5.95 17.50 -9.16
CA ALA A 169 -6.98 17.60 -10.21
C ALA A 169 -7.07 16.36 -11.12
N THR A 170 -5.99 15.59 -11.24
CA THR A 170 -5.94 14.37 -12.08
C THR A 170 -5.98 13.07 -11.28
N CYS A 171 -6.25 13.12 -9.98
CA CYS A 171 -6.29 11.92 -9.16
C CYS A 171 -7.51 11.06 -9.52
N ARG A 172 -7.25 9.77 -9.80
CA ARG A 172 -8.26 8.75 -10.12
C ARG A 172 -8.26 7.60 -9.12
N LEU A 173 -7.76 7.86 -7.92
CA LEU A 173 -7.58 6.88 -6.84
C LEU A 173 -8.61 7.10 -5.72
N MET A 174 -9.81 7.51 -6.11
CA MET A 174 -10.95 7.59 -5.20
C MET A 174 -11.65 6.24 -5.16
N CYS A 175 -12.11 5.84 -3.98
CA CYS A 175 -13.00 4.70 -3.85
C CYS A 175 -14.39 5.08 -4.36
N THR A 176 -14.93 4.31 -5.30
CA THR A 176 -16.26 4.55 -5.87
C THR A 176 -17.40 4.30 -4.87
N ASP A 177 -17.18 3.44 -3.87
CA ASP A 177 -18.20 3.11 -2.88
C ASP A 177 -18.14 4.07 -1.68
N CYS A 178 -16.95 4.32 -1.15
CA CYS A 178 -16.77 5.21 0.02
C CYS A 178 -16.62 6.69 -0.33
N GLN A 179 -16.41 7.05 -1.60
CA GLN A 179 -16.26 8.45 -2.07
C GLN A 179 -15.11 9.28 -1.44
N PHE A 180 -14.15 8.61 -0.80
CA PHE A 180 -12.92 9.25 -0.30
C PHE A 180 -11.71 8.89 -1.17
N CYS A 181 -10.72 9.79 -1.20
CA CYS A 181 -9.47 9.60 -1.93
C CYS A 181 -8.37 9.04 -1.02
N ILE A 182 -7.47 8.22 -1.56
CA ILE A 182 -6.30 7.71 -0.82
C ILE A 182 -5.46 8.79 -0.10
N HIS A 183 -5.51 10.04 -0.57
CA HIS A 183 -4.75 11.16 0.01
C HIS A 183 -5.36 11.76 1.28
N GLN A 184 -6.60 11.39 1.60
CA GLN A 184 -7.29 11.95 2.77
C GLN A 184 -6.83 11.31 4.07
N TYR A 185 -6.34 10.07 4.04
CA TYR A 185 -5.95 9.32 5.22
C TYR A 185 -4.58 8.66 5.07
N THR A 186 -3.91 8.48 6.21
CA THR A 186 -2.73 7.62 6.32
C THR A 186 -2.96 6.59 7.43
N CYS A 187 -2.46 5.37 7.24
CA CYS A 187 -2.53 4.30 8.25
C CYS A 187 -1.15 3.70 8.48
N THR A 188 -0.85 3.31 9.72
CA THR A 188 0.41 2.66 10.10
C THR A 188 0.43 1.15 9.85
N CYS A 189 -0.59 0.58 9.21
CA CYS A 189 -0.52 -0.82 8.81
C CYS A 189 0.40 -0.99 7.60
N ILE A 190 1.05 -2.16 7.51
CA ILE A 190 1.99 -2.50 6.43
C ILE A 190 1.38 -2.31 5.03
N ASP A 191 0.08 -2.60 4.88
CA ASP A 191 -0.63 -2.48 3.61
C ASP A 191 -0.73 -1.03 3.12
N SER A 192 -0.89 -0.08 4.04
CA SER A 192 -0.91 1.35 3.73
C SER A 192 0.53 1.88 3.56
N LEU A 193 1.43 1.54 4.49
CA LEU A 193 2.81 2.04 4.52
C LEU A 193 3.62 1.63 3.28
N MET A 194 3.37 0.45 2.72
CA MET A 194 4.16 -0.07 1.60
C MET A 194 3.56 0.21 0.23
N ASN A 195 2.24 0.38 0.14
CA ASN A 195 1.55 0.53 -1.15
C ASN A 195 1.07 1.96 -1.41
N SER A 196 1.09 2.85 -0.41
CA SER A 196 0.57 4.22 -0.51
C SER A 196 -0.83 4.27 -1.16
N LEU A 197 -1.70 3.39 -0.67
CA LEU A 197 -3.09 3.20 -1.09
C LEU A 197 -3.92 3.01 0.18
N SER A 198 -5.19 3.41 0.16
CA SER A 198 -6.12 3.21 1.28
C SER A 198 -6.20 1.73 1.65
N CYS A 199 -5.89 1.38 2.90
CA CYS A 199 -6.01 0.02 3.40
C CYS A 199 -7.44 -0.25 3.89
N LYS A 200 -7.76 -1.53 4.14
CA LYS A 200 -9.08 -1.92 4.68
C LYS A 200 -9.45 -1.18 5.98
N HIS A 201 -8.46 -0.85 6.82
CA HIS A 201 -8.69 -0.11 8.06
C HIS A 201 -9.19 1.32 7.81
N VAL A 202 -8.64 1.99 6.80
CA VAL A 202 -9.09 3.34 6.40
C VAL A 202 -10.51 3.29 5.87
N HIS A 203 -10.84 2.29 5.03
CA HIS A 203 -12.20 2.11 4.53
C HIS A 203 -13.20 1.85 5.66
N TYR A 204 -12.85 1.00 6.63
CA TYR A 204 -13.69 0.69 7.77
C TYR A 204 -13.93 1.92 8.65
N LEU A 205 -12.85 2.64 9.01
CA LEU A 205 -12.94 3.88 9.78
C LEU A 205 -13.84 4.91 9.09
N HIS A 206 -13.62 5.16 7.80
CA HIS A 206 -14.36 6.18 7.06
C HIS A 206 -15.87 5.89 7.04
N GLN A 207 -16.26 4.62 6.91
CA GLN A 207 -17.66 4.21 6.98
C GLN A 207 -18.26 4.48 8.37
N LEU A 208 -17.54 4.14 9.45
CA LEU A 208 -18.01 4.42 10.82
C LEU A 208 -18.20 5.91 11.08
N VAL A 209 -17.23 6.74 10.66
CA VAL A 209 -17.32 8.20 10.83
C VAL A 209 -18.53 8.76 10.07
N ASN A 210 -18.74 8.35 8.82
CA ASN A 210 -19.89 8.82 8.04
C ASN A 210 -21.23 8.35 8.62
N LEU A 211 -21.30 7.13 9.16
CA LEU A 211 -22.51 6.64 9.84
C LEU A 211 -22.81 7.47 11.08
N ASN A 212 -21.81 7.79 11.89
CA ASN A 212 -22.01 8.61 13.09
C ASN A 212 -22.46 10.04 12.72
N SER A 213 -21.87 10.65 11.69
CA SER A 213 -22.33 11.96 11.20
C SER A 213 -23.78 11.93 10.70
N ALA A 214 -24.18 10.87 10.00
CA ALA A 214 -25.57 10.72 9.57
C ALA A 214 -26.54 10.54 10.76
N VAL A 215 -26.14 9.82 11.81
CA VAL A 215 -26.97 9.67 13.02
C VAL A 215 -27.10 11.00 13.78
N GLU A 216 -26.01 11.76 13.91
CA GLU A 216 -26.02 13.08 14.54
C GLU A 216 -26.94 14.07 13.80
N GLU A 217 -26.87 14.10 12.46
CA GLU A 217 -27.75 14.95 11.64
C GLU A 217 -29.24 14.58 11.81
N ASN A 218 -29.57 13.27 11.80
CA ASN A 218 -30.96 12.82 11.97
C ASN A 218 -31.51 13.12 13.38
N LEU A 219 -30.68 13.03 14.42
CA LEU A 219 -31.08 13.40 15.80
C LEU A 219 -31.34 14.90 15.94
N THR A 220 -30.60 15.75 15.23
CA THR A 220 -30.85 17.20 15.23
C THR A 220 -32.12 17.57 14.46
N ASP A 221 -32.49 16.82 13.42
CA ASP A 221 -33.71 17.06 12.64
C ASP A 221 -34.96 16.59 13.39
N GLU A 222 -34.93 15.45 14.08
CA GLU A 222 -36.07 14.97 14.89
C GLU A 222 -36.37 15.89 16.09
N GLN A 223 -35.34 16.50 16.69
CA GLN A 223 -35.53 17.46 17.78
C GLN A 223 -36.14 18.79 17.32
N ASN A 224 -36.01 19.14 16.04
CA ASN A 224 -36.61 20.35 15.46
C ASN A 224 -38.08 20.16 15.04
N ILE A 225 -38.56 18.93 14.86
CA ILE A 225 -39.96 18.65 14.49
C ILE A 225 -40.90 18.72 15.71
N VAL A 226 -40.39 18.57 16.94
CA VAL A 226 -41.21 18.56 18.17
C VAL A 226 -41.50 19.98 18.72
N GLN A 227 -40.97 21.04 18.10
CA GLN A 227 -41.19 22.43 18.53
C GLN A 227 -42.08 23.26 17.57
N SER A 228 -43.19 22.70 17.07
CA SER A 228 -44.28 23.54 16.53
C SER A 228 -45.35 23.76 17.61
N PRO A 229 -45.52 24.96 18.18
CA PRO A 229 -46.64 25.24 19.08
C PRO A 229 -47.92 25.37 18.27
N LEU A 230 -48.95 24.60 18.68
CA LEU A 230 -50.35 24.85 18.37
C LEU A 230 -50.69 26.33 18.65
N GLN A 231 -50.82 27.13 17.60
CA GLN A 231 -51.50 28.42 17.69
C GLN A 231 -53.00 28.16 17.66
N ARG A 232 -53.61 28.32 18.84
CA ARG A 232 -55.04 28.62 18.98
C ARG A 232 -55.23 30.08 18.60
N ASP A 233 -56.16 30.34 17.69
CA ASP A 233 -57.14 31.43 17.73
C ASP A 233 -58.38 30.98 16.94
#